data_AF-A0A523XQX2-F1
#
_entry.id   AF-A0A523XQX2-F1
#
_cell.length_a   1.000
_cell.length_b   1.000
_cell.length_c   1.000
_cell.angle_alpha   90.00
_cell.angle_beta   90.00
_cell.angle_gamma   90.00
#
_symmetry.space_group_name_H-M   'P 1'
#
loop_
_entity.id
_entity.type
_entity.pdbx_description
1 polymer ?
#
loop_
_entity_poly.entity_id
_entity_poly.type
_entity_poly.pdbx_seq_one_letter_code
_entity_poly.pdbx_strand_id
1 'polypeptide(L)'
;MDRRMRRKPLLLMVFLMPFLASTGAAPVEFMDVDDLRPGMKGIGKTVFHGTEVKDFDVEVVGVLKNARPKSDLILLELSGGPLEESGVIAGMSGSPVYIDGKLVGAIAYALGIFQKKPLAAAVPIEEILSPKDFGAVGMGHPRFESFGDITPIATPVVFSGFDPRATRWSASRLEEFGLIPVAGGGKGGGESSPLIPGSVLAIRLLDGDFEMSAIGTLTHLEGNKFYAWGHPMFLTGKTELPATGGYVHTILKSSMTSYKIASATEGLG
;
A
#
# COMPACT_ATOMS: atom_id res chain seq x y z
N MET A 1 21.32 -67.18 -51.05
CA MET A 1 22.39 -66.81 -50.12
C MET A 1 22.01 -65.52 -49.41
N ASP A 2 22.09 -65.58 -48.10
CA ASP A 2 21.56 -64.72 -47.03
C ASP A 2 21.90 -63.21 -47.17
N ARG A 3 20.90 -62.32 -47.09
CA ARG A 3 21.07 -60.90 -46.73
C ARG A 3 19.94 -60.45 -45.79
N ARG A 4 20.24 -60.54 -44.50
CA ARG A 4 19.47 -60.03 -43.36
C ARG A 4 19.14 -58.55 -43.53
N MET A 5 17.86 -58.20 -43.62
CA MET A 5 17.39 -56.82 -43.46
C MET A 5 17.29 -56.50 -41.96
N ARG A 6 18.15 -55.59 -41.50
CA ARG A 6 18.14 -55.02 -40.14
C ARG A 6 16.89 -54.17 -39.93
N ARG A 7 16.04 -54.56 -38.97
CA ARG A 7 14.94 -53.73 -38.44
C ARG A 7 15.57 -52.58 -37.63
N LYS A 8 15.32 -51.32 -38.02
CA LYS A 8 15.67 -50.15 -37.20
C LYS A 8 14.59 -49.97 -36.12
N PRO A 9 14.93 -49.70 -34.85
CA PRO A 9 13.93 -49.44 -33.83
C PRO A 9 13.39 -48.00 -34.01
N LEU A 10 12.07 -47.89 -34.04
CA LEU A 10 11.34 -46.63 -34.07
C LEU A 10 11.42 -46.00 -32.67
N LEU A 11 12.17 -44.91 -32.52
CA LEU A 11 12.29 -44.17 -31.27
C LEU A 11 11.01 -43.34 -31.08
N LEU A 12 10.16 -43.76 -30.14
CA LEU A 12 8.93 -43.04 -29.78
C LEU A 12 9.32 -41.83 -28.92
N MET A 13 9.30 -40.64 -29.50
CA MET A 13 9.58 -39.39 -28.80
C MET A 13 8.32 -38.95 -28.04
N VAL A 14 8.26 -39.26 -26.75
CA VAL A 14 7.20 -38.77 -25.84
C VAL A 14 7.43 -37.29 -25.60
N PHE A 15 6.60 -36.43 -26.21
CA PHE A 15 6.51 -35.02 -25.85
C PHE A 15 5.85 -34.91 -24.46
N LEU A 16 6.68 -34.76 -23.42
CA LEU A 16 6.22 -34.41 -22.09
C LEU A 16 5.87 -32.91 -22.10
N MET A 17 4.61 -32.60 -22.40
CA MET A 17 4.08 -31.24 -22.35
C MET A 17 4.02 -30.81 -20.88
N PRO A 18 4.74 -29.74 -20.44
CA PRO A 18 4.66 -29.30 -19.06
C PRO A 18 3.27 -28.71 -18.82
N PHE A 19 2.51 -29.35 -17.93
CA PHE A 19 1.27 -28.83 -17.40
C PHE A 19 1.62 -27.56 -16.61
N LEU A 20 1.37 -26.37 -17.19
CA LEU A 20 1.37 -25.13 -16.43
C LEU A 20 0.20 -25.20 -15.44
N ALA A 21 0.49 -25.59 -14.21
CA ALA A 21 -0.44 -25.41 -13.11
C ALA A 21 -0.60 -23.90 -12.89
N SER A 22 -1.70 -23.34 -13.37
CA SER A 22 -2.17 -22.03 -12.96
C SER A 22 -2.46 -22.11 -11.46
N THR A 23 -1.53 -21.63 -10.63
CA THR A 23 -1.79 -21.36 -9.22
C THR A 23 -2.76 -20.18 -9.15
N GLY A 24 -4.06 -20.46 -9.28
CA GLY A 24 -5.08 -19.49 -8.92
C GLY A 24 -4.94 -19.21 -7.43
N ALA A 25 -4.61 -17.96 -7.08
CA ALA A 25 -4.67 -17.51 -5.70
C ALA A 25 -6.08 -17.81 -5.17
N ALA A 26 -6.18 -18.38 -3.97
CA ALA A 26 -7.48 -18.59 -3.34
C ALA A 26 -8.22 -17.25 -3.25
N PRO A 27 -9.54 -17.22 -3.48
CA PRO A 27 -10.31 -16.00 -3.38
C PRO A 27 -10.12 -15.38 -1.99
N VAL A 28 -9.83 -14.08 -1.96
CA VAL A 28 -9.72 -13.34 -0.70
C VAL A 28 -11.10 -13.30 -0.06
N GLU A 29 -11.20 -13.78 1.17
CA GLU A 29 -12.41 -13.64 1.97
C GLU A 29 -12.43 -12.27 2.65
N PHE A 30 -13.63 -11.70 2.78
CA PHE A 30 -13.85 -10.42 3.45
C PHE A 30 -14.60 -10.64 4.77
N MET A 31 -14.37 -9.75 5.73
CA MET A 31 -15.11 -9.68 6.99
C MET A 31 -15.85 -8.35 7.05
N ASP A 32 -17.12 -8.40 7.47
CA ASP A 32 -17.93 -7.21 7.69
C ASP A 32 -17.42 -6.46 8.94
N VAL A 33 -17.49 -5.13 8.90
CA VAL A 33 -17.10 -4.27 10.03
C VAL A 33 -17.98 -4.52 11.27
N ASP A 34 -19.21 -4.99 11.10
CA ASP A 34 -20.15 -5.33 12.19
C ASP A 34 -19.76 -6.60 12.94
N ASP A 35 -18.95 -7.48 12.33
CA ASP A 35 -18.47 -8.71 12.97
C ASP A 35 -17.25 -8.45 13.88
N LEU A 36 -16.61 -7.27 13.77
CA LEU A 36 -15.42 -6.92 14.54
C LEU A 36 -15.74 -6.62 16.00
N ARG A 37 -14.89 -7.15 16.89
CA ARG A 37 -14.99 -6.94 18.34
C ARG A 37 -13.64 -6.51 18.92
N PRO A 38 -13.64 -5.66 19.96
CA PRO A 38 -12.42 -5.34 20.69
C PRO A 38 -11.68 -6.61 21.17
N GLY A 39 -10.35 -6.59 21.06
CA GLY A 39 -9.46 -7.70 21.41
C GLY A 39 -9.27 -8.76 20.32
N MET A 40 -9.98 -8.68 19.19
CA MET A 40 -9.69 -9.54 18.04
C MET A 40 -8.29 -9.22 17.51
N LYS A 41 -7.52 -10.26 17.21
CA LYS A 41 -6.14 -10.15 16.71
C LYS A 41 -6.07 -10.52 15.25
N GLY A 42 -5.07 -9.98 14.57
CA GLY A 42 -4.74 -10.41 13.22
C GLY A 42 -3.45 -9.78 12.73
N ILE A 43 -3.33 -9.66 11.41
CA ILE A 43 -2.11 -9.21 10.75
C ILE A 43 -2.41 -8.07 9.79
N GLY A 44 -1.54 -7.08 9.75
CA GLY A 44 -1.42 -6.15 8.64
C GLY A 44 -0.21 -6.48 7.77
N LYS A 45 -0.22 -6.03 6.51
CA LYS A 45 0.89 -6.28 5.58
C LYS A 45 1.46 -4.98 5.01
N THR A 46 2.78 -4.79 5.07
CA THR A 46 3.45 -3.64 4.45
C THR A 46 4.92 -3.95 4.16
N VAL A 47 5.58 -3.11 3.36
CA VAL A 47 7.04 -3.16 3.16
C VAL A 47 7.73 -2.16 4.09
N PHE A 48 8.66 -2.65 4.92
CA PHE A 48 9.51 -1.81 5.77
C PHE A 48 10.91 -1.57 5.20
N HIS A 49 11.41 -2.48 4.36
CA HIS A 49 12.71 -2.39 3.68
C HIS A 49 12.70 -3.25 2.41
N GLY A 50 13.39 -2.80 1.37
CA GLY A 50 13.44 -3.48 0.07
C GLY A 50 12.09 -3.48 -0.64
N THR A 51 11.73 -4.63 -1.22
CA THR A 51 10.44 -4.88 -1.87
C THR A 51 9.61 -5.96 -1.15
N GLU A 52 10.14 -6.53 -0.07
CA GLU A 52 9.54 -7.67 0.61
C GLU A 52 8.38 -7.24 1.51
N VAL A 53 7.20 -7.80 1.26
CA VAL A 53 6.04 -7.61 2.13
C VAL A 53 6.26 -8.36 3.45
N LYS A 54 6.13 -7.64 4.55
CA LYS A 54 6.22 -8.16 5.91
C LYS A 54 4.89 -8.01 6.62
N ASP A 55 4.65 -8.94 7.52
CA ASP A 55 3.51 -8.90 8.42
C ASP A 55 3.84 -8.06 9.65
N PHE A 56 2.83 -7.36 10.15
CA PHE A 56 2.83 -6.71 11.46
C PHE A 56 1.55 -7.10 12.19
N ASP A 57 1.60 -7.13 13.51
CA ASP A 57 0.46 -7.54 14.32
C ASP A 57 -0.54 -6.40 14.45
N VAL A 58 -1.82 -6.75 14.48
CA VAL A 58 -2.90 -5.82 14.81
C VAL A 58 -3.80 -6.37 15.92
N GLU A 59 -4.27 -5.49 16.76
CA GLU A 59 -5.35 -5.77 17.71
C GLU A 59 -6.47 -4.73 17.54
N VAL A 60 -7.70 -5.22 17.40
CA VAL A 60 -8.89 -4.37 17.29
C VAL A 60 -9.14 -3.72 18.64
N VAL A 61 -9.04 -2.40 18.68
CA VAL A 61 -9.40 -1.60 19.87
C VAL A 61 -10.91 -1.36 19.90
N GLY A 62 -11.52 -1.16 18.73
CA GLY A 62 -12.95 -0.98 18.57
C GLY A 62 -13.32 -0.47 17.19
N VAL A 63 -14.61 -0.19 16.99
CA VAL A 63 -15.14 0.39 15.76
C VAL A 63 -15.83 1.71 16.08
N LEU A 64 -15.40 2.78 15.42
CA LEU A 64 -16.06 4.08 15.46
C LEU A 64 -17.12 4.13 14.37
N LYS A 65 -18.36 3.95 14.77
CA LYS A 65 -19.51 4.02 13.86
C LYS A 65 -19.79 5.45 13.42
N ASN A 66 -20.01 5.66 12.12
CA ASN A 66 -20.25 6.98 11.52
C ASN A 66 -19.18 8.04 11.88
N ALA A 67 -17.92 7.61 12.01
CA ALA A 67 -16.80 8.51 12.24
C ALA A 67 -16.63 9.52 11.08
N ARG A 68 -17.07 9.13 9.89
CA ARG A 68 -17.17 9.96 8.68
C ARG A 68 -18.60 9.88 8.14
N PRO A 69 -19.04 10.82 7.28
CA PRO A 69 -20.38 10.76 6.67
C PRO A 69 -20.65 9.40 6.00
N LYS A 70 -21.52 8.59 6.64
CA LYS A 70 -21.89 7.23 6.19
C LYS A 70 -20.71 6.25 6.09
N SER A 71 -19.72 6.39 6.97
CA SER A 71 -18.52 5.57 6.96
C SER A 71 -17.98 5.36 8.39
N ASP A 72 -17.60 4.12 8.66
CA ASP A 72 -17.02 3.68 9.93
C ASP A 72 -15.48 3.74 9.87
N LEU A 73 -14.84 3.69 11.04
CA LEU A 73 -13.40 3.50 11.17
C LEU A 73 -13.11 2.36 12.16
N ILE A 74 -12.17 1.49 11.80
CA ILE A 74 -11.72 0.40 12.67
C ILE A 74 -10.48 0.88 13.41
N LEU A 75 -10.55 0.99 14.74
CA LEU A 75 -9.42 1.37 15.58
C LEU A 75 -8.53 0.17 15.85
N LEU A 76 -7.24 0.35 15.63
CA LEU A 76 -6.25 -0.71 15.70
C LEU A 76 -5.06 -0.27 16.54
N GLU A 77 -4.60 -1.15 17.43
CA GLU A 77 -3.26 -1.11 17.99
C GLU A 77 -2.34 -1.93 17.07
N LEU A 78 -1.19 -1.37 16.71
CA LEU A 78 -0.23 -2.01 15.81
C LEU A 78 1.05 -2.36 16.57
N SER A 79 1.64 -3.50 16.26
CA SER A 79 2.94 -3.91 16.81
C SER A 79 3.76 -4.75 15.82
N GLY A 80 5.02 -5.01 16.16
CA GLY A 80 5.94 -5.74 15.30
C GLY A 80 6.66 -4.85 14.28
N GLY A 81 7.71 -5.42 13.68
CA GLY A 81 8.61 -4.66 12.81
C GLY A 81 9.18 -3.42 13.52
N PRO A 82 9.28 -2.26 12.84
CA PRO A 82 9.78 -1.02 13.44
C PRO A 82 8.73 -0.21 14.22
N LEU A 83 7.46 -0.67 14.29
CA LEU A 83 6.33 0.15 14.73
C LEU A 83 6.40 0.57 16.20
N GLU A 84 6.99 -0.27 17.07
CA GLU A 84 7.17 0.06 18.49
C GLU A 84 8.01 1.32 18.70
N GLU A 85 8.96 1.57 17.80
CA GLU A 85 9.84 2.75 17.85
C GLU A 85 9.37 3.88 16.92
N SER A 86 8.76 3.54 15.79
CA SER A 86 8.40 4.52 14.76
C SER A 86 6.98 5.08 14.89
N GLY A 87 6.09 4.39 15.60
CA GLY A 87 4.65 4.58 15.46
C GLY A 87 4.17 4.27 14.04
N VAL A 88 3.04 4.86 13.65
CA VAL A 88 2.50 4.78 12.29
C VAL A 88 3.39 5.55 11.32
N ILE A 89 3.76 4.92 10.20
CA ILE A 89 4.73 5.47 9.24
C ILE A 89 4.00 6.04 8.02
N ALA A 90 4.31 7.27 7.62
CA ALA A 90 3.86 7.83 6.34
C ALA A 90 4.33 6.97 5.17
N GLY A 91 3.39 6.57 4.32
CA GLY A 91 3.57 5.52 3.30
C GLY A 91 3.07 4.13 3.72
N MET A 92 2.48 3.97 4.91
CA MET A 92 1.69 2.78 5.28
C MET A 92 0.21 2.90 4.89
N SER A 93 -0.26 4.06 4.42
CA SER A 93 -1.65 4.21 3.96
C SER A 93 -1.96 3.19 2.87
N GLY A 94 -3.06 2.45 3.04
CA GLY A 94 -3.44 1.31 2.19
C GLY A 94 -2.90 -0.04 2.65
N SER A 95 -2.21 -0.14 3.79
CA SER A 95 -1.74 -1.45 4.28
C SER A 95 -2.94 -2.32 4.64
N PRO A 96 -3.15 -3.48 3.99
CA PRO A 96 -4.32 -4.31 4.24
C PRO A 96 -4.23 -4.96 5.62
N VAL A 97 -5.39 -5.09 6.26
CA VAL A 97 -5.56 -5.66 7.60
C VAL A 97 -6.44 -6.89 7.51
N TYR A 98 -5.98 -7.99 8.09
CA TYR A 98 -6.66 -9.27 8.09
C TYR A 98 -6.95 -9.72 9.51
N ILE A 99 -8.19 -10.15 9.78
CA ILE A 99 -8.62 -10.77 11.03
C ILE A 99 -9.18 -12.15 10.66
N ASP A 100 -8.75 -13.20 11.35
CA ASP A 100 -9.11 -14.60 11.04
C ASP A 100 -8.88 -14.98 9.56
N GLY A 101 -7.83 -14.42 8.94
CA GLY A 101 -7.47 -14.63 7.54
C GLY A 101 -8.34 -13.87 6.52
N LYS A 102 -9.34 -13.12 6.98
CA LYS A 102 -10.25 -12.33 6.12
C LYS A 102 -9.81 -10.88 6.08
N LEU A 103 -9.81 -10.27 4.88
CA LEU A 103 -9.50 -8.86 4.71
C LEU A 103 -10.64 -8.00 5.28
N VAL A 104 -10.31 -7.13 6.23
CA VAL A 104 -11.31 -6.30 6.94
C VAL A 104 -11.24 -4.84 6.54
N GLY A 105 -10.07 -4.37 6.07
CA GLY A 105 -9.87 -2.97 5.71
C GLY A 105 -8.41 -2.64 5.44
N ALA A 106 -8.12 -1.34 5.37
CA ALA A 106 -6.77 -0.83 5.16
C ALA A 106 -6.43 0.35 6.05
N ILE A 107 -5.21 0.38 6.57
CA ILE A 107 -4.69 1.47 7.40
C ILE A 107 -4.75 2.80 6.64
N ALA A 108 -5.29 3.84 7.26
CA ALA A 108 -5.53 5.13 6.63
C ALA A 108 -5.20 6.32 7.53
N TYR A 109 -5.42 6.19 8.83
CA TYR A 109 -5.26 7.27 9.80
C TYR A 109 -4.30 6.86 10.92
N ALA A 110 -3.60 7.84 11.48
CA ALA A 110 -2.86 7.72 12.72
C ALA A 110 -3.66 8.38 13.86
N LEU A 111 -3.52 7.88 15.08
CA LEU A 111 -4.17 8.46 16.27
C LEU A 111 -3.13 9.19 17.12
N GLY A 112 -3.02 10.51 16.94
CA GLY A 112 -2.05 11.37 17.61
C GLY A 112 -0.58 11.09 17.25
N ILE A 113 0.32 11.91 17.80
CA ILE A 113 1.75 11.95 17.41
C ILE A 113 2.72 11.53 18.52
N PHE A 114 2.25 11.33 19.76
CA PHE A 114 3.07 10.95 20.92
C PHE A 114 2.45 9.80 21.73
N GLN A 115 1.96 8.77 21.05
CA GLN A 115 1.36 7.63 21.72
C GLN A 115 2.40 6.67 22.27
N LYS A 116 2.10 6.07 23.43
CA LYS A 116 2.93 4.99 24.01
C LYS A 116 2.84 3.68 23.22
N LYS A 117 1.76 3.50 22.47
CA LYS A 117 1.47 2.35 21.62
C LYS A 117 1.07 2.86 20.24
N PRO A 118 1.53 2.25 19.14
CA PRO A 118 1.13 2.66 17.80
C PRO A 118 -0.37 2.45 17.60
N LEU A 119 -1.14 3.54 17.48
CA LEU A 119 -2.57 3.50 17.23
C LEU A 119 -2.88 4.05 15.83
N ALA A 120 -3.71 3.31 15.10
CA ALA A 120 -4.15 3.66 13.76
C ALA A 120 -5.65 3.46 13.60
N ALA A 121 -6.22 4.03 12.54
CA ALA A 121 -7.53 3.65 12.06
C ALA A 121 -7.46 3.10 10.64
N ALA A 122 -8.18 2.01 10.41
CA ALA A 122 -8.40 1.44 9.10
C ALA A 122 -9.78 1.81 8.55
N VAL A 123 -9.84 2.00 7.23
CA VAL A 123 -11.11 2.11 6.50
C VAL A 123 -11.59 0.70 6.16
N PRO A 124 -12.87 0.37 6.42
CA PRO A 124 -13.44 -0.94 6.09
C PRO A 124 -13.29 -1.31 4.61
N ILE A 125 -13.06 -2.59 4.33
CA ILE A 125 -12.80 -3.07 2.96
C ILE A 125 -13.96 -2.79 2.00
N GLU A 126 -15.20 -2.86 2.49
CA GLU A 126 -16.40 -2.61 1.69
C GLU A 126 -16.42 -1.19 1.09
N GLU A 127 -15.96 -0.20 1.86
CA GLU A 127 -15.85 1.18 1.39
C GLU A 127 -14.73 1.34 0.37
N ILE A 128 -13.62 0.61 0.53
CA ILE A 128 -12.51 0.63 -0.42
C ILE A 128 -12.94 -0.01 -1.74
N LEU A 129 -13.69 -1.12 -1.71
CA LEU A 129 -14.13 -1.86 -2.90
C LEU A 129 -15.27 -1.16 -3.64
N SER A 130 -16.16 -0.51 -2.88
CA SER A 130 -17.26 0.29 -3.41
C SER A 130 -17.06 1.75 -3.00
N PRO A 131 -16.04 2.44 -3.57
CA PRO A 131 -15.82 3.84 -3.25
C PRO A 131 -17.07 4.60 -3.69
N LYS A 132 -17.84 5.06 -2.71
CA LYS A 132 -18.94 5.98 -2.96
C LYS A 132 -18.32 7.16 -3.71
N ASP A 133 -18.94 7.59 -4.81
CA ASP A 133 -18.46 8.76 -5.54
C ASP A 133 -18.29 9.89 -4.51
N PHE A 134 -17.03 10.21 -4.18
CA PHE A 134 -16.68 11.45 -3.53
C PHE A 134 -16.94 12.50 -4.59
N GLY A 135 -18.21 12.86 -4.75
CA GLY A 135 -18.69 13.73 -5.81
C GLY A 135 -17.77 14.92 -5.88
N ALA A 136 -17.14 15.11 -7.05
CA ALA A 136 -16.07 16.05 -7.34
C ALA A 136 -15.95 17.10 -6.23
N VAL A 137 -15.15 16.80 -5.21
CA VAL A 137 -14.83 17.80 -4.20
C VAL A 137 -14.13 18.87 -5.03
N GLY A 138 -14.75 20.04 -5.13
CA GLY A 138 -14.30 21.08 -6.04
C GLY A 138 -12.81 21.37 -5.82
N MET A 139 -12.20 22.12 -6.74
CA MET A 139 -10.84 22.67 -6.63
C MET A 139 -10.66 23.65 -5.43
N GLY A 140 -11.34 23.42 -4.31
CA GLY A 140 -11.10 24.01 -3.00
C GLY A 140 -10.13 23.16 -2.20
N HIS A 141 -9.26 23.81 -1.43
CA HIS A 141 -8.22 23.17 -0.64
C HIS A 141 -8.83 22.15 0.33
N PRO A 142 -8.47 20.87 0.23
CA PRO A 142 -9.05 19.86 1.07
C PRO A 142 -8.37 19.88 2.44
N ARG A 143 -9.08 20.37 3.45
CA ARG A 143 -8.73 20.00 4.82
C ARG A 143 -9.02 18.51 4.95
N PHE A 144 -7.96 17.70 4.95
CA PHE A 144 -7.97 16.36 5.52
C PHE A 144 -8.73 16.44 6.84
N GLU A 145 -9.96 15.92 6.86
CA GLU A 145 -10.80 16.03 8.05
C GLU A 145 -10.16 15.19 9.14
N SER A 146 -9.44 15.88 10.02
CA SER A 146 -9.02 15.33 11.30
C SER A 146 -10.23 15.32 12.22
N PHE A 147 -10.48 14.19 12.85
CA PHE A 147 -11.58 14.02 13.80
C PHE A 147 -10.97 13.86 15.19
N GLY A 148 -10.83 14.96 15.92
CA GLY A 148 -10.06 14.98 17.17
C GLY A 148 -8.60 14.60 16.90
N ASP A 149 -8.10 13.57 17.57
CA ASP A 149 -6.72 13.07 17.41
C ASP A 149 -6.54 12.11 16.22
N ILE A 150 -7.60 11.77 15.48
CA ILE A 150 -7.54 10.90 14.30
C ILE A 150 -7.17 11.75 13.09
N THR A 151 -5.94 11.60 12.60
CA THR A 151 -5.40 12.37 11.47
C THR A 151 -5.05 11.45 10.30
N PRO A 152 -5.30 11.85 9.05
CA PRO A 152 -4.87 11.07 7.89
C PRO A 152 -3.36 10.87 7.88
N ILE A 153 -2.94 9.66 7.48
CA ILE A 153 -1.52 9.39 7.28
C ILE A 153 -1.05 10.21 6.07
N ALA A 154 -0.08 11.09 6.30
CA ALA A 154 0.51 11.87 5.23
C ALA A 154 1.04 10.96 4.11
N THR A 155 0.79 11.35 2.87
CA THR A 155 1.34 10.61 1.72
C THR A 155 2.71 11.17 1.37
N PRO A 156 3.79 10.39 1.50
CA PRO A 156 5.11 10.85 1.10
C PRO A 156 5.19 11.00 -0.42
N VAL A 157 5.61 12.17 -0.88
CA VAL A 157 6.01 12.41 -2.27
C VAL A 157 7.52 12.41 -2.30
N VAL A 158 8.09 11.37 -2.90
CA VAL A 158 9.53 11.21 -3.06
C VAL A 158 10.02 12.12 -4.17
N PHE A 159 11.02 12.94 -3.88
CA PHE A 159 11.74 13.76 -4.84
C PHE A 159 13.13 13.17 -5.10
N SER A 160 13.37 12.69 -6.32
CA SER A 160 14.71 12.24 -6.77
C SER A 160 15.27 13.19 -7.82
N GLY A 161 16.56 13.53 -7.71
CA GLY A 161 17.24 14.44 -8.64
C GLY A 161 17.06 15.94 -8.35
N PHE A 162 16.22 16.31 -7.38
CA PHE A 162 15.97 17.71 -7.01
C PHE A 162 17.02 18.27 -6.04
N ASP A 163 17.31 19.57 -6.16
CA ASP A 163 18.02 20.31 -5.11
C ASP A 163 17.15 20.30 -3.82
N PRO A 164 17.72 20.00 -2.64
CA PRO A 164 16.96 19.96 -1.39
C PRO A 164 16.17 21.24 -1.07
N ARG A 165 16.59 22.40 -1.60
CA ARG A 165 15.85 23.67 -1.47
C ARG A 165 14.56 23.66 -2.30
N ALA A 166 14.55 23.05 -3.48
CA ALA A 166 13.35 22.91 -4.30
C ALA A 166 12.33 21.98 -3.62
N THR A 167 12.79 20.87 -3.05
CA THR A 167 11.95 19.96 -2.25
C THR A 167 11.32 20.69 -1.07
N ARG A 168 12.11 21.45 -0.29
CA ARG A 168 11.57 22.24 0.84
C ARG A 168 10.63 23.35 0.40
N TRP A 169 10.91 24.01 -0.73
CA TRP A 169 10.03 25.05 -1.28
C TRP A 169 8.66 24.51 -1.67
N SER A 170 8.57 23.24 -2.10
CA SER A 170 7.30 22.59 -2.43
C SER A 170 6.44 22.20 -1.21
N ALA A 171 7.00 22.23 0.00
CA ALA A 171 6.35 21.67 1.20
C ALA A 171 4.99 22.32 1.48
N SER A 172 4.91 23.65 1.56
CA SER A 172 3.63 24.31 1.89
C SER A 172 2.53 23.99 0.88
N ARG A 173 2.88 23.90 -0.41
CA ARG A 173 1.94 23.54 -1.47
C ARG A 173 1.49 22.10 -1.41
N LEU A 174 2.38 21.18 -1.08
CA LEU A 174 2.05 19.76 -0.97
C LEU A 174 1.27 19.45 0.31
N GLU A 175 1.61 20.10 1.41
CA GLU A 175 0.93 19.96 2.71
C GLU A 175 -0.54 20.43 2.62
N GLU A 176 -0.85 21.42 1.77
CA GLU A 176 -2.23 21.81 1.42
C GLU A 176 -3.05 20.64 0.84
N PHE A 177 -2.38 19.61 0.28
CA PHE A 177 -2.97 18.37 -0.24
C PHE A 177 -2.62 17.15 0.63
N GLY A 178 -2.16 17.31 1.86
CA GLY A 178 -1.82 16.20 2.77
C GLY A 178 -0.66 15.34 2.28
N LEU A 179 0.13 15.91 1.37
CA LEU A 179 1.34 15.33 0.82
C LEU A 179 2.54 15.91 1.58
N ILE A 180 3.52 15.07 1.91
CA ILE A 180 4.77 15.54 2.52
C ILE A 180 5.91 15.28 1.54
N PRO A 181 6.69 16.31 1.14
CA PRO A 181 7.86 16.07 0.31
C PRO A 181 8.94 15.37 1.13
N VAL A 182 9.45 14.26 0.61
CA VAL A 182 10.57 13.53 1.20
C VAL A 182 11.69 13.43 0.18
N ALA A 183 12.93 13.57 0.64
CA ALA A 183 14.10 13.37 -0.22
C ALA A 183 14.21 11.88 -0.56
N GLY A 184 14.30 11.56 -1.86
CA GLY A 184 14.52 10.20 -2.34
C GLY A 184 15.96 9.72 -2.15
N GLY A 185 16.16 8.40 -2.18
CA GLY A 185 17.47 7.76 -2.04
C GLY A 185 18.36 7.82 -3.29
N GLY A 186 17.87 8.38 -4.41
CA GLY A 186 18.51 8.38 -5.72
C GLY A 186 17.53 8.03 -6.84
N LYS A 187 17.97 8.08 -8.10
CA LYS A 187 17.14 7.69 -9.27
C LYS A 187 16.75 6.22 -9.10
N GLY A 188 15.44 5.97 -8.96
CA GLY A 188 14.88 4.62 -8.90
C GLY A 188 15.10 3.89 -10.22
N GLY A 189 16.17 3.12 -10.30
CA GLY A 189 16.44 2.15 -11.37
C GLY A 189 16.84 0.85 -10.70
N GLY A 190 15.86 0.14 -10.14
CA GLY A 190 16.05 -1.08 -9.38
C GLY A 190 14.86 -2.02 -9.53
N GLU A 191 15.13 -3.31 -9.37
CA GLU A 191 14.29 -4.47 -9.70
C GLU A 191 12.77 -4.27 -9.55
N SER A 192 12.02 -4.81 -10.51
CA SER A 192 10.56 -4.90 -10.46
C SER A 192 10.07 -5.37 -9.08
N SER A 193 9.21 -4.58 -8.44
CA SER A 193 8.58 -4.98 -7.18
C SER A 193 7.31 -5.79 -7.48
N PRO A 194 7.03 -6.89 -6.77
CA PRO A 194 5.81 -7.64 -6.95
C PRO A 194 4.60 -6.79 -6.53
N LEU A 195 3.59 -6.70 -7.38
CA LEU A 195 2.30 -6.15 -6.99
C LEU A 195 1.46 -7.22 -6.34
N ILE A 196 1.50 -7.23 -5.01
CA ILE A 196 0.64 -8.05 -4.15
C ILE A 196 0.13 -7.20 -2.98
N PRO A 197 -1.00 -7.54 -2.33
CA PRO A 197 -1.45 -6.84 -1.13
C PRO A 197 -0.33 -6.66 -0.10
N GLY A 198 -0.10 -5.43 0.36
CA GLY A 198 0.99 -5.03 1.24
C GLY A 198 2.25 -4.51 0.54
N SER A 199 2.38 -4.69 -0.78
CA SER A 199 3.50 -4.15 -1.57
C SER A 199 3.46 -2.62 -1.65
N VAL A 200 4.62 -2.01 -1.92
CA VAL A 200 4.69 -0.57 -2.20
C VAL A 200 4.05 -0.29 -3.55
N LEU A 201 3.13 0.68 -3.56
CA LEU A 201 2.59 1.25 -4.78
C LEU A 201 3.02 2.71 -4.88
N ALA A 202 3.59 3.08 -6.03
CA ALA A 202 4.03 4.43 -6.32
C ALA A 202 3.22 4.99 -7.49
N ILE A 203 2.66 6.18 -7.33
CA ILE A 203 2.07 6.96 -8.43
C ILE A 203 3.11 7.97 -8.91
N ARG A 204 3.56 7.81 -10.15
CA ARG A 204 4.56 8.69 -10.76
C ARG A 204 3.90 9.97 -11.26
N LEU A 205 4.20 11.09 -10.61
CA LEU A 205 3.75 12.41 -11.01
C LEU A 205 4.72 13.06 -12.00
N LEU A 206 6.01 12.76 -11.88
CA LEU A 206 7.07 13.22 -12.77
C LEU A 206 8.11 12.09 -12.97
N ASP A 207 8.57 11.91 -14.21
CA ASP A 207 9.60 10.94 -14.59
C ASP A 207 10.63 11.56 -15.54
N GLY A 208 11.86 11.02 -15.55
CA GLY A 208 12.98 11.46 -16.38
C GLY A 208 14.27 11.69 -15.59
N ASP A 209 14.87 12.87 -15.78
CA ASP A 209 16.06 13.31 -15.02
C ASP A 209 15.71 13.70 -13.58
N PHE A 210 14.46 14.07 -13.38
CA PHE A 210 13.84 14.31 -12.09
C PHE A 210 12.73 13.28 -11.90
N GLU A 211 12.47 12.89 -10.65
CA GLU A 211 11.41 11.95 -10.32
C GLU A 211 10.57 12.52 -9.18
N MET A 212 9.25 12.52 -9.34
CA MET A 212 8.31 12.79 -8.25
C MET A 212 7.28 11.67 -8.18
N SER A 213 7.28 10.93 -7.07
CA SER A 213 6.42 9.76 -6.91
C SER A 213 5.72 9.79 -5.55
N ALA A 214 4.39 9.72 -5.55
CA ALA A 214 3.62 9.57 -4.33
C ALA A 214 3.54 8.09 -3.94
N ILE A 215 3.89 7.76 -2.69
CA ILE A 215 4.05 6.38 -2.26
C ILE A 215 3.03 5.98 -1.20
N GLY A 216 2.47 4.78 -1.35
CA GLY A 216 1.61 4.14 -0.38
C GLY A 216 1.73 2.62 -0.45
N THR A 217 0.72 1.94 0.07
CA THR A 217 0.64 0.48 0.08
C THR A 217 -0.54 0.01 -0.77
N LEU A 218 -0.35 -1.07 -1.51
CA LEU A 218 -1.38 -1.78 -2.23
C LEU A 218 -2.30 -2.54 -1.26
N THR A 219 -3.59 -2.20 -1.21
CA THR A 219 -4.58 -2.86 -0.34
C THR A 219 -5.02 -4.19 -0.91
N HIS A 220 -5.51 -4.19 -2.16
CA HIS A 220 -6.17 -5.34 -2.75
C HIS A 220 -6.02 -5.35 -4.27
N LEU A 221 -6.02 -6.54 -4.87
CA LEU A 221 -6.01 -6.76 -6.31
C LEU A 221 -7.22 -7.58 -6.71
N GLU A 222 -7.99 -7.06 -7.66
CA GLU A 222 -9.15 -7.73 -8.24
C GLU A 222 -9.04 -7.69 -9.77
N GLY A 223 -8.59 -8.80 -10.37
CA GLY A 223 -8.35 -8.87 -11.80
C GLY A 223 -7.30 -7.85 -12.24
N ASN A 224 -7.70 -6.90 -13.10
CA ASN A 224 -6.84 -5.82 -13.60
C ASN A 224 -7.03 -4.49 -12.82
N LYS A 225 -7.71 -4.53 -11.68
CA LYS A 225 -7.89 -3.38 -10.80
C LYS A 225 -7.07 -3.57 -9.54
N PHE A 226 -6.44 -2.49 -9.12
CA PHE A 226 -5.83 -2.40 -7.80
C PHE A 226 -6.56 -1.36 -6.96
N TYR A 227 -6.66 -1.66 -5.67
CA TYR A 227 -7.17 -0.76 -4.64
C TYR A 227 -6.01 -0.42 -3.73
N ALA A 228 -5.76 0.86 -3.52
CA ALA A 228 -4.63 1.33 -2.73
C ALA A 228 -4.98 2.65 -2.06
N TRP A 229 -4.20 2.98 -1.02
CA TRP A 229 -4.49 4.04 -0.06
C TRP A 229 -5.80 3.81 0.71
N GLY A 230 -5.78 4.09 2.01
CA GLY A 230 -6.98 4.00 2.85
C GLY A 230 -7.81 5.30 2.84
N HIS A 231 -7.28 6.36 2.23
CA HIS A 231 -7.96 7.63 2.00
C HIS A 231 -7.59 8.14 0.61
N PRO A 232 -8.42 8.97 -0.04
CA PRO A 232 -8.06 9.53 -1.33
C PRO A 232 -6.75 10.33 -1.26
N MET A 233 -5.79 10.06 -2.15
CA MET A 233 -4.54 10.82 -2.26
C MET A 233 -4.77 12.22 -2.85
N PHE A 234 -5.72 12.35 -3.79
CA PHE A 234 -6.07 13.59 -4.48
C PHE A 234 -7.56 13.95 -4.35
N LEU A 235 -8.29 13.35 -3.39
CA LEU A 235 -9.76 13.34 -3.37
C LEU A 235 -10.42 12.77 -4.63
N THR A 236 -9.64 12.08 -5.45
CA THR A 236 -10.13 11.40 -6.62
C THR A 236 -10.58 10.00 -6.21
N GLY A 237 -11.79 9.61 -6.61
CA GLY A 237 -12.26 8.23 -6.55
C GLY A 237 -11.53 7.36 -7.58
N LYS A 238 -12.28 6.62 -8.39
CA LYS A 238 -11.70 5.81 -9.48
C LYS A 238 -10.87 6.68 -10.43
N THR A 239 -9.59 6.34 -10.62
CA THR A 239 -8.67 7.05 -11.52
C THR A 239 -7.78 6.07 -12.28
N GLU A 240 -7.25 6.54 -13.40
CA GLU A 240 -6.20 5.87 -14.17
C GLU A 240 -4.95 6.74 -14.09
N LEU A 241 -3.95 6.30 -13.33
CA LEU A 241 -2.71 7.01 -13.09
C LEU A 241 -1.52 6.06 -13.36
N PRO A 242 -0.37 6.59 -13.80
CA PRO A 242 0.84 5.78 -14.00
C PRO A 242 1.33 5.26 -12.65
N ALA A 243 1.00 4.00 -12.37
CA ALA A 243 1.37 3.30 -11.15
C ALA A 243 2.56 2.38 -11.40
N THR A 244 3.44 2.29 -10.41
CA THR A 244 4.60 1.40 -10.40
C THR A 244 4.72 0.74 -9.04
N GLY A 245 5.59 -0.27 -8.95
CA GLY A 245 6.09 -0.72 -7.66
C GLY A 245 6.99 0.32 -6.99
N GLY A 246 7.50 -0.02 -5.81
CA GLY A 246 8.50 0.78 -5.13
C GLY A 246 9.47 -0.06 -4.30
N TYR A 247 10.61 0.55 -3.99
CA TYR A 247 11.66 0.01 -3.12
C TYR A 247 11.82 0.92 -1.90
N VAL A 248 11.75 0.35 -0.70
CA VAL A 248 11.98 1.09 0.56
C VAL A 248 13.45 0.98 0.95
N HIS A 249 14.19 2.08 0.86
CA HIS A 249 15.59 2.13 1.29
C HIS A 249 15.70 2.00 2.80
N THR A 250 14.90 2.77 3.52
CA THR A 250 14.84 2.73 4.98
C THR A 250 13.60 3.48 5.48
N ILE A 251 13.37 3.46 6.79
CA ILE A 251 12.37 4.27 7.46
C ILE A 251 13.10 5.32 8.29
N LEU A 252 12.80 6.59 8.04
CA LEU A 252 13.21 7.63 8.97
C LEU A 252 12.26 7.62 10.16
N LYS A 253 12.74 7.15 11.31
CA LYS A 253 12.00 7.20 12.58
C LYS A 253 12.07 8.60 13.14
N SER A 254 10.93 9.18 13.52
CA SER A 254 10.83 10.54 14.05
C SER A 254 9.79 10.59 15.15
N SER A 255 10.05 11.39 16.19
CA SER A 255 9.07 11.66 17.24
C SER A 255 7.88 12.48 16.75
N MET A 256 7.98 13.11 15.57
CA MET A 256 6.89 13.90 14.98
C MET A 256 6.13 13.08 13.93
N THR A 257 6.82 12.64 12.88
CA THR A 257 6.23 11.87 11.78
C THR A 257 7.30 11.00 11.15
N SER A 258 7.21 9.69 11.39
CA SER A 258 8.05 8.70 10.72
C SER A 258 7.59 8.53 9.27
N TYR A 259 8.52 8.31 8.34
CA TYR A 259 8.18 8.11 6.93
C TYR A 259 9.15 7.16 6.21
N LYS A 260 8.66 6.52 5.15
CA LYS A 260 9.49 5.69 4.27
C LYS A 260 10.37 6.59 3.38
N ILE A 261 11.67 6.32 3.37
CA ILE A 261 12.57 6.79 2.31
C ILE A 261 12.57 5.70 1.24
N ALA A 262 11.97 5.99 0.10
CA ALA A 262 11.73 5.01 -0.96
C ALA A 262 12.00 5.60 -2.34
N SER A 263 11.99 4.75 -3.36
CA SER A 263 12.03 5.13 -4.78
C SER A 263 10.97 4.31 -5.53
N ALA A 264 10.41 4.88 -6.60
CA ALA A 264 9.63 4.09 -7.54
C ALA A 264 10.53 3.07 -8.26
N THR A 265 10.01 1.88 -8.56
CA THR A 265 10.67 0.90 -9.44
C THR A 265 10.26 1.15 -10.90
N GLU A 266 10.80 0.35 -11.82
CA GLU A 266 10.33 0.37 -13.21
C GLU A 266 8.81 0.17 -13.33
N GLY A 267 8.25 0.69 -14.42
CA GLY A 267 6.82 0.70 -14.69
C GLY A 267 6.19 -0.68 -14.69
N LEU A 268 4.90 -0.74 -14.36
CA LEU A 268 4.06 -1.89 -14.69
C LEU A 268 3.91 -1.87 -16.20
N GLY A 269 4.56 -2.80 -16.89
CA GLY A 269 4.58 -2.86 -18.37
C GLY A 269 3.20 -2.86 -19.00
#